data_AF-A0AAN8PTQ2-F1
#
_entry.id   AF-A0AAN8PTQ2-F1
#
_cell.length_a   1.000
_cell.length_b   1.000
_cell.length_c   1.000
_cell.angle_alpha   90.00
_cell.angle_beta   90.00
_cell.angle_gamma   90.00
#
_symmetry.space_group_name_H-M   'P 1'
#
loop_
_entity.id
_entity.type
_entity.pdbx_description
1 polymer ?
#
loop_
_entity_poly.entity_id
_entity_poly.type
_entity_poly.pdbx_seq_one_letter_code
_entity_poly.pdbx_strand_id
1 'polypeptide(L)'
;MIRKLKTLWDNPDLYFGSAALGDQVTTLKALLSSSELSASDILAIVEVVVRGLVSVHSQQLYFGNITEEDILIVINNKKILKTQLSAKLVLPDQECSKQPDDIYGVGKLLGRLLRRYATTRRA
;
A
#
# COMPACT_ATOMS: atom_id res chain seq x y z
N MET A 1 -26.24 4.03 -1.18
CA MET A 1 -25.06 3.32 -0.63
C MET A 1 -23.75 3.73 -1.31
N ILE A 2 -23.72 3.85 -2.65
CA ILE A 2 -22.55 4.31 -3.44
C ILE A 2 -22.02 5.70 -3.04
N ARG A 3 -22.89 6.63 -2.61
CA ARG A 3 -22.47 7.99 -2.19
C ARG A 3 -21.51 8.00 -0.99
N LYS A 4 -21.62 7.07 -0.04
CA LYS A 4 -20.73 7.00 1.14
C LYS A 4 -19.30 6.55 0.79
N LEU A 5 -19.14 5.76 -0.27
CA LEU A 5 -17.83 5.32 -0.75
C LEU A 5 -17.10 6.43 -1.51
N LYS A 6 -17.83 7.28 -2.23
CA LYS A 6 -17.25 8.43 -2.93
C LYS A 6 -16.66 9.47 -1.96
N THR A 7 -17.34 9.73 -0.83
CA THR A 7 -16.91 10.73 0.15
C THR A 7 -15.63 10.36 0.90
N LEU A 8 -15.39 9.06 1.08
CA LEU A 8 -14.15 8.55 1.64
C LEU A 8 -12.97 8.69 0.64
N TRP A 9 -13.25 8.61 -0.66
CA TRP A 9 -12.23 8.66 -1.72
C TRP A 9 -11.69 10.06 -2.01
N ASP A 10 -12.55 11.08 -1.90
CA ASP A 10 -12.23 12.46 -2.25
C ASP A 10 -11.46 13.21 -1.13
N ASN A 11 -11.25 12.59 0.03
CA ASN A 11 -10.55 13.15 1.19
C ASN A 11 -9.65 12.09 1.84
N PRO A 12 -8.42 11.88 1.34
CA PRO A 12 -7.47 10.92 1.92
C PRO A 12 -7.14 11.22 3.40
N ASP A 13 -7.28 12.48 3.83
CA ASP A 13 -7.11 12.90 5.23
C ASP A 13 -8.16 12.29 6.18
N LEU A 14 -9.32 11.85 5.68
CA LEU A 14 -10.34 11.18 6.50
C LEU A 14 -9.95 9.75 6.91
N TYR A 15 -8.95 9.14 6.26
CA TYR A 15 -8.50 7.77 6.55
C TYR A 15 -7.35 7.69 7.57
N PHE A 16 -6.60 8.77 7.71
CA PHE A 16 -5.57 8.90 8.73
C PHE A 16 -6.19 9.62 9.91
N GLY A 17 -6.93 8.88 10.74
CA GLY A 17 -7.42 9.39 12.04
C GLY A 17 -6.30 10.20 12.71
N SER A 18 -6.61 11.46 13.05
CA SER A 18 -5.70 12.54 13.45
C SER A 18 -4.23 12.11 13.55
N ALA A 19 -3.44 12.39 12.51
CA ALA A 19 -1.99 12.26 12.57
C ALA A 19 -1.49 13.03 13.81
N ALA A 20 -0.72 12.37 14.67
CA ALA A 20 -0.18 13.01 15.85
C ALA A 20 0.85 14.07 15.44
N LEU A 21 1.02 15.10 16.25
CA LEU A 21 1.98 16.16 15.96
C LEU A 21 3.40 15.54 15.83
N GLY A 22 3.99 15.63 14.63
CA GLY A 22 5.29 15.01 14.31
C GLY A 22 5.22 13.78 13.38
N ASP A 23 4.03 13.28 13.08
CA ASP A 23 3.84 12.21 12.10
C ASP A 23 3.99 12.75 10.67
N GLN A 24 4.78 12.07 9.85
CA GLN A 24 4.92 12.36 8.42
C GLN A 24 4.20 11.27 7.60
N VAL A 25 3.28 11.68 6.74
CA VAL A 25 2.65 10.78 5.76
C VAL A 25 3.43 10.83 4.45
N THR A 26 3.87 9.67 3.96
CA THR A 26 4.62 9.54 2.72
C THR A 26 4.16 8.33 1.92
N THR A 27 4.63 8.17 0.68
CA THR A 27 4.41 6.96 -0.12
C THR A 27 5.54 5.96 0.10
N LEU A 28 5.28 4.67 -0.13
CA LEU A 28 6.33 3.65 -0.12
C LEU A 28 7.42 3.98 -1.14
N LYS A 29 7.06 4.49 -2.32
CA LYS A 29 8.04 4.94 -3.33
C LYS A 29 9.01 5.99 -2.77
N ALA A 30 8.48 7.01 -2.10
CA ALA A 30 9.28 8.08 -1.49
C ALA A 30 10.11 7.55 -0.30
N LEU A 31 9.54 6.66 0.52
CA LEU A 31 10.27 6.03 1.61
C LEU A 31 11.46 5.21 1.12
N LEU A 32 11.24 4.37 0.10
CA LEU A 32 12.30 3.56 -0.51
C LEU A 32 13.42 4.44 -1.05
N SER A 33 13.13 5.64 -1.56
CA SER A 33 14.15 6.55 -2.09
C SER A 33 15.05 7.21 -1.02
N SER A 34 14.59 7.28 0.23
CA SER A 34 15.20 8.10 1.28
C SER A 34 15.68 7.32 2.50
N SER A 35 15.20 6.09 2.69
CA SER A 35 15.47 5.29 3.87
C SER A 35 15.68 3.81 3.55
N GLU A 36 16.40 3.14 4.44
CA GLU A 36 16.47 1.69 4.46
C GLU A 36 15.27 1.10 5.18
N LEU A 37 14.78 -0.04 4.69
CA LEU A 37 13.73 -0.80 5.35
C LEU A 37 14.32 -2.00 6.06
N SER A 38 13.84 -2.28 7.27
CA SER A 38 14.13 -3.56 7.93
C SER A 38 13.29 -4.69 7.33
N ALA A 39 13.66 -5.94 7.61
CA ALA A 39 12.84 -7.10 7.22
C ALA A 39 11.45 -7.06 7.86
N SER A 40 11.35 -6.58 9.10
CA SER A 40 10.06 -6.38 9.80
C SER A 40 9.19 -5.33 9.11
N ASP A 41 9.79 -4.23 8.63
CA ASP A 41 9.04 -3.19 7.90
C ASP A 41 8.46 -3.76 6.60
N ILE A 42 9.27 -4.52 5.85
CA ILE A 42 8.84 -5.17 4.61
C ILE A 42 7.69 -6.13 4.88
N LEU A 43 7.80 -6.96 5.92
CA LEU A 43 6.74 -7.91 6.28
C LEU A 43 5.43 -7.17 6.64
N ALA A 44 5.52 -6.12 7.46
CA ALA A 44 4.36 -5.32 7.85
C ALA A 44 3.66 -4.65 6.65
N ILE A 45 4.45 -4.10 5.72
CA ILE A 45 3.92 -3.51 4.49
C ILE A 45 3.18 -4.56 3.65
N VAL A 46 3.81 -5.72 3.44
CA VAL A 46 3.24 -6.80 2.63
C VAL A 46 1.96 -7.35 3.26
N GLU A 47 1.94 -7.52 4.58
CA GLU A 47 0.77 -7.98 5.30
C GLU A 47 -0.43 -7.05 5.11
N VAL A 48 -0.22 -5.73 5.18
CA VAL A 48 -1.27 -4.73 4.94
C VAL A 48 -1.81 -4.83 3.51
N VAL A 49 -0.93 -4.97 2.52
CA VAL A 49 -1.34 -5.09 1.11
C VAL A 49 -2.14 -6.38 0.89
N VAL A 50 -1.68 -7.52 1.41
CA VAL A 50 -2.37 -8.81 1.28
C VAL A 50 -3.73 -8.79 1.99
N ARG A 51 -3.81 -8.25 3.21
CA ARG A 51 -5.10 -8.08 3.92
C ARG A 51 -6.06 -7.18 3.15
N GLY A 52 -5.54 -6.11 2.54
CA GLY A 52 -6.30 -5.24 1.65
C GLY A 52 -6.88 -6.00 0.46
N LEU A 53 -6.04 -6.79 -0.23
CA LEU A 53 -6.47 -7.64 -1.35
C LEU A 53 -7.58 -8.62 -0.93
N VAL A 54 -7.39 -9.36 0.16
CA VAL A 54 -8.38 -10.35 0.63
C VAL A 54 -9.72 -9.68 0.92
N SER A 55 -9.70 -8.52 1.58
CA SER A 55 -10.92 -7.74 1.88
C SER A 55 -11.64 -7.31 0.60
N VAL A 56 -10.91 -6.84 -0.40
CA VAL A 56 -11.46 -6.34 -1.67
C VAL A 56 -11.96 -7.47 -2.56
N HIS A 57 -11.19 -8.56 -2.69
CA HIS A 57 -11.59 -9.75 -3.44
C HIS A 57 -12.81 -10.42 -2.83
N SER A 58 -13.00 -10.37 -1.50
CA SER A 58 -14.21 -10.90 -0.83
C SER A 58 -15.50 -10.18 -1.24
N GLN A 59 -15.37 -8.96 -1.77
CA GLN A 59 -16.48 -8.14 -2.28
C GLN A 59 -16.60 -8.18 -3.81
N GLN A 60 -15.86 -9.08 -4.48
CA GLN A 60 -15.76 -9.16 -5.95
C GLN A 60 -15.29 -7.85 -6.57
N LEU A 61 -14.46 -7.08 -5.86
CA LEU A 61 -13.80 -5.90 -6.35
C LEU A 61 -12.32 -6.21 -6.59
N TYR A 62 -11.64 -5.37 -7.36
CA TYR A 62 -10.22 -5.52 -7.67
C TYR A 62 -9.50 -4.18 -7.52
N PHE A 63 -8.20 -4.20 -7.24
CA PHE A 63 -7.39 -2.98 -7.30
C PHE A 63 -6.75 -2.78 -8.67
N GLY A 64 -6.55 -3.86 -9.42
CA GLY A 64 -5.70 -3.89 -10.61
C GLY A 64 -4.22 -3.82 -10.25
N ASN A 65 -3.48 -3.03 -11.01
CA ASN A 65 -2.02 -2.93 -10.87
C ASN A 65 -1.63 -2.07 -9.65
N ILE A 66 -1.45 -2.71 -8.50
CA ILE A 66 -0.92 -2.07 -7.28
C ILE A 66 0.55 -1.71 -7.46
N THR A 67 0.89 -0.47 -7.14
CA THR A 67 2.26 0.07 -7.19
C THR A 67 2.72 0.63 -5.83
N GLU A 68 4.00 0.98 -5.74
CA GLU A 68 4.59 1.60 -4.54
C GLU A 68 4.02 3.00 -4.25
N GLU A 69 3.35 3.63 -5.21
CA GLU A 69 2.69 4.93 -5.02
C GLU A 69 1.35 4.78 -4.31
N ASP A 70 0.72 3.61 -4.43
CA ASP A 70 -0.58 3.30 -3.82
C ASP A 70 -0.47 2.88 -2.36
N ILE A 71 0.74 2.86 -1.80
CA ILE A 71 0.99 2.43 -0.43
C ILE A 71 1.45 3.65 0.36
N LEU A 72 0.60 4.09 1.27
CA LEU A 72 0.85 5.20 2.17
C LEU A 72 1.45 4.68 3.47
N ILE A 73 2.43 5.42 3.98
CA ILE A 73 3.18 5.08 5.18
C ILE A 73 3.21 6.30 6.09
N VAL A 74 2.85 6.09 7.35
CA VAL A 74 3.00 7.08 8.42
C VAL A 74 4.30 6.78 9.15
N ILE A 75 5.16 7.79 9.24
CA ILE A 75 6.50 7.68 9.83
C ILE A 75 6.62 8.69 10.96
N ASN A 76 7.21 8.25 12.07
CA ASN A 76 7.62 9.12 13.16
C ASN A 76 9.00 8.70 13.63
N ASN A 77 9.95 9.65 13.72
CA ASN A 77 11.33 9.39 14.14
C ASN A 77 11.98 8.20 13.39
N LYS A 78 11.81 8.15 12.06
CA LYS A 78 12.30 7.09 11.15
C LYS A 78 11.69 5.70 11.38
N LYS A 79 10.66 5.57 12.23
CA LYS A 79 9.92 4.33 12.44
C LYS A 79 8.60 4.38 11.69
N ILE A 80 8.25 3.27 11.03
CA ILE A 80 6.93 3.10 10.43
C ILE A 80 5.92 2.87 11.56
N LEU A 81 4.93 3.75 11.66
CA LEU A 81 3.84 3.63 12.61
C LEU A 81 2.63 2.91 12.00
N LYS A 82 2.33 3.20 10.73
CA LYS A 82 1.15 2.69 10.04
C LYS A 82 1.42 2.58 8.55
N THR A 83 0.87 1.54 7.93
CA THR A 83 0.83 1.38 6.48
C THR A 83 -0.63 1.29 6.04
N GLN A 84 -0.95 1.87 4.90
CA GLN A 84 -2.28 1.84 4.33
C GLN A 84 -2.22 1.67 2.81
N LEU A 85 -3.13 0.88 2.26
CA LEU A 85 -3.33 0.75 0.82
C LEU A 85 -4.38 1.77 0.34
N SER A 86 -4.01 2.60 -0.64
CA SER A 86 -4.85 3.63 -1.25
C SER A 86 -5.09 3.41 -2.75
N ALA A 87 -4.82 2.20 -3.25
CA ALA A 87 -5.02 1.84 -4.65
C ALA A 87 -6.47 2.04 -5.09
N LYS A 88 -6.67 2.46 -6.35
CA LYS A 88 -7.99 2.67 -6.93
C LYS A 88 -8.71 1.34 -7.11
N LEU A 89 -9.99 1.26 -6.72
CA LEU A 89 -10.82 0.09 -6.99
C LEU A 89 -11.34 0.12 -8.43
N VAL A 90 -11.33 -1.06 -9.04
CA VAL A 90 -11.80 -1.34 -10.39
C VAL A 90 -12.94 -2.35 -10.31
N LEU A 91 -14.01 -2.09 -11.06
CA LEU A 91 -15.15 -3.00 -11.15
C LEU A 91 -14.83 -4.18 -12.08
N PRO A 92 -15.41 -5.38 -11.84
CA PRO A 92 -15.18 -6.57 -12.66
C PRO A 92 -15.40 -6.36 -14.16
N ASP A 93 -16.33 -5.45 -14.49
CA ASP A 93 -16.83 -5.20 -15.84
C ASP A 93 -15.88 -4.29 -16.66
N GLN A 94 -14.86 -3.70 -16.01
CA GLN A 94 -13.80 -2.97 -16.69
C GLN A 94 -12.71 -3.98 -17.09
N GLU A 95 -12.79 -4.44 -18.34
CA GLU A 95 -12.12 -5.59 -18.99
C GLU A 95 -10.60 -5.82 -18.82
N CYS A 96 -9.88 -5.13 -17.94
CA CYS A 96 -8.40 -5.23 -17.87
C CYS A 96 -7.80 -5.42 -16.47
N SER A 97 -8.59 -5.64 -15.43
CA SER A 97 -8.06 -5.99 -14.10
C SER A 97 -8.75 -7.22 -13.53
N LYS A 98 -8.06 -8.35 -13.52
CA LYS A 98 -8.54 -9.58 -12.87
C LYS A 98 -7.75 -9.82 -11.60
N GLN A 99 -8.31 -10.64 -10.71
CA GLN A 99 -7.65 -11.12 -9.49
C GLN A 99 -6.17 -11.57 -9.68
N PRO A 100 -5.79 -12.24 -10.78
CA PRO A 100 -4.39 -12.59 -11.04
C PRO A 100 -3.45 -11.39 -11.19
N ASP A 101 -3.93 -10.24 -11.68
CA ASP A 101 -3.13 -9.03 -11.87
C ASP A 101 -2.78 -8.39 -10.52
N ASP A 102 -3.73 -8.36 -9.59
CA ASP A 102 -3.54 -7.92 -8.21
C ASP A 102 -2.48 -8.78 -7.51
N ILE A 103 -2.61 -10.11 -7.62
CA ILE A 103 -1.68 -11.07 -7.02
C ILE A 103 -0.28 -10.92 -7.64
N TYR A 104 -0.20 -10.77 -8.97
CA TYR A 104 1.07 -10.56 -9.66
C TYR A 104 1.73 -9.23 -9.27
N GLY A 105 0.96 -8.15 -9.15
CA GLY A 105 1.41 -6.86 -8.66
C GLY A 105 2.04 -6.95 -7.27
N VAL A 106 1.38 -7.67 -6.34
CA VAL A 106 1.92 -7.92 -5.00
C VAL A 106 3.19 -8.76 -5.02
N GLY A 107 3.24 -9.81 -5.83
CA GLY A 107 4.46 -10.62 -5.99
C GLY A 107 5.64 -9.79 -6.50
N LYS A 108 5.40 -8.90 -7.47
CA LYS A 108 6.39 -7.98 -8.01
C LYS A 108 6.86 -6.96 -6.97
N LEU A 109 5.93 -6.41 -6.20
CA LEU A 109 6.23 -5.50 -5.09
C LEU A 109 7.13 -6.18 -4.04
N LEU A 110 6.74 -7.38 -3.58
CA LEU A 110 7.53 -8.16 -2.62
C LEU A 110 8.94 -8.44 -3.15
N GLY A 111 9.05 -8.88 -4.40
CA GLY A 111 10.34 -9.14 -5.04
C GLY A 111 11.26 -7.92 -5.08
N ARG A 112 10.70 -6.72 -5.31
CA ARG A 112 11.47 -5.45 -5.29
C ARG A 112 11.92 -5.09 -3.87
N LEU A 113 11.04 -5.20 -2.88
CA LEU A 113 11.35 -4.89 -1.49
C LEU A 113 12.47 -5.80 -0.95
N LEU A 114 12.35 -7.12 -1.20
CA LEU A 114 13.36 -8.09 -0.80
C LEU A 114 14.70 -7.88 -1.52
N ARG A 115 14.66 -7.60 -2.83
CA ARG A 115 15.88 -7.28 -3.59
C ARG A 115 16.56 -6.04 -3.01
N ARG A 116 15.81 -4.98 -2.71
CA ARG A 116 16.37 -3.74 -2.17
C ARG A 116 16.99 -3.95 -0.79
N TYR A 117 16.32 -4.70 0.08
CA TYR A 117 16.86 -5.10 1.38
C TYR A 117 18.16 -5.89 1.27
N ALA A 118 18.23 -6.82 0.30
CA ALA A 118 19.45 -7.58 0.05
C ALA A 118 20.59 -6.71 -0.49
N THR A 119 20.28 -5.67 -1.28
CA THR A 119 21.29 -4.73 -1.78
C THR A 119 21.81 -3.77 -0.71
N THR A 120 20.95 -3.24 0.16
CA THR A 120 21.38 -2.32 1.23
C THR A 120 22.25 -3.01 2.26
N ARG A 121 22.00 -4.28 2.59
CA ARG A 121 22.87 -5.05 3.51
C ARG A 121 24.26 -5.38 2.96
N ARG A 122 24.48 -5.29 1.65
CA ARG A 122 25.77 -5.61 1.02
C ARG A 122 26.65 -4.38 0.81
N ALA A 123 26.08 -3.18 0.86
CA ALA A 123 26.81 -1.91 0.75
C ALA A 123 27.28 -1.45 2.12
#